data_AF-A0A9C9N2B5-F1
#
_entry.id   AF-A0A9C9N2B5-F1
#
_cell.length_a   1.000
_cell.length_b   1.000
_cell.length_c   1.000
_cell.angle_alpha   90.00
_cell.angle_beta   90.00
_cell.angle_gamma   90.00
#
_symmetry.space_group_name_H-M   'P 1'
#
loop_
_entity.id
_entity.type
_entity.pdbx_description
1 polymer ?
#
loop_
_entity_poly.entity_id
_entity_poly.type
_entity_poly.pdbx_seq_one_letter_code
_entity_poly.pdbx_strand_id
1 'polypeptide(L)' 'MMEILSKIIDKLSAFFAARKGLLPLLGIGMVILNFLLPLLTQHFIATSDLFLHLGIIVAVLGIMLAWAL' A
#
# COMPACT_ATOMS: atom_id res chain seq x y z
N MET A 1 -25.29 -4.24 4.32
CA MET A 1 -23.96 -3.88 4.87
C MET A 1 -22.83 -4.68 4.21
N MET A 2 -22.93 -6.02 4.12
CA MET A 2 -21.91 -6.89 3.51
C MET A 2 -21.69 -6.68 1.99
N GLU A 3 -22.75 -6.39 1.23
CA GLU A 3 -22.68 -6.32 -0.25
C GLU A 3 -21.76 -5.23 -0.79
N ILE A 4 -21.68 -4.09 -0.09
CA ILE A 4 -20.83 -2.96 -0.49
C ILE A 4 -19.36 -3.34 -0.29
N LEU A 5 -19.06 -4.01 0.83
CA LEU A 5 -17.72 -4.50 1.13
C LEU A 5 -17.27 -5.53 0.10
N SER A 6 -18.13 -6.48 -0.26
CA SER A 6 -17.83 -7.47 -1.29
C SER A 6 -17.65 -6.83 -2.67
N LYS A 7 -18.46 -5.84 -3.06
CA LYS A 7 -18.29 -5.12 -4.34
C LYS A 7 -17.03 -4.27 -4.39
N ILE A 8 -16.63 -3.68 -3.27
CA ILE A 8 -15.38 -2.93 -3.17
C ILE A 8 -14.19 -3.89 -3.28
N ILE A 9 -14.24 -5.02 -2.57
CA ILE A 9 -13.21 -6.06 -2.63
C ILE A 9 -13.13 -6.67 -4.03
N ASP A 10 -14.25 -6.95 -4.70
CA ASP A 10 -14.26 -7.46 -6.08
C ASP A 10 -13.67 -6.45 -7.06
N LYS A 11 -13.99 -5.16 -6.92
CA LYS A 11 -13.37 -4.12 -7.76
C LYS A 11 -11.89 -3.97 -7.48
N LEU A 12 -11.47 -4.01 -6.22
CA LEU A 12 -10.06 -3.98 -5.85
C LEU A 12 -9.35 -5.22 -6.42
N SER A 13 -9.90 -6.41 -6.22
CA SER A 13 -9.37 -7.67 -6.75
C SER A 13 -9.29 -7.66 -8.26
N ALA A 14 -10.31 -7.19 -8.98
CA ALA A 14 -10.27 -7.05 -10.43
C ALA A 14 -9.21 -6.02 -10.90
N PHE A 15 -9.03 -4.93 -10.15
CA PHE A 15 -8.03 -3.90 -10.42
C PHE A 15 -6.60 -4.40 -10.13
N PHE A 16 -6.41 -5.18 -9.07
CA PHE A 16 -5.15 -5.83 -8.73
C PHE A 16 -4.83 -7.02 -9.67
N ALA A 17 -5.84 -7.79 -10.08
CA ALA A 17 -5.69 -8.89 -11.02
C ALA A 17 -5.30 -8.40 -12.43
N ALA A 18 -5.86 -7.28 -12.87
CA ALA A 18 -5.51 -6.68 -14.16
C ALA A 18 -4.11 -6.06 -14.19
N ARG A 19 -3.54 -5.70 -13.02
CA ARG A 19 -2.20 -5.10 -12.90
C ARG A 19 -1.48 -5.72 -11.71
N LYS A 20 -0.88 -6.90 -11.93
CA LYS A 20 -0.09 -7.72 -10.97
C LYS A 20 1.05 -6.99 -10.22
N GLY A 21 1.17 -5.67 -10.28
CA GLY A 21 2.18 -4.89 -9.57
C GLY A 21 1.63 -3.68 -8.81
N LEU A 22 0.31 -3.46 -8.79
CA LEU A 22 -0.25 -2.21 -8.29
C LEU A 22 -0.20 -2.09 -6.75
N LEU A 23 -0.36 -3.20 -6.04
CA LEU A 23 -0.22 -3.24 -4.58
C LEU A 23 1.25 -3.03 -4.14
N PRO A 24 2.25 -3.66 -4.77
CA PRO A 24 3.66 -3.28 -4.61
C PRO A 24 3.93 -1.81 -4.94
N LEU A 25 3.35 -1.29 -6.03
CA LEU A 25 3.51 0.11 -6.43
C LEU A 25 2.98 1.08 -5.37
N LEU A 26 1.87 0.72 -4.72
CA LEU A 26 1.25 1.49 -3.64
C LEU A 26 2.14 1.47 -2.40
N GLY A 27 2.71 0.32 -2.04
CA GLY A 27 3.70 0.21 -0.97
C GLY A 27 4.97 1.02 -1.23
N ILE A 28 5.50 1.00 -2.46
CA ILE A 28 6.62 1.85 -2.89
C ILE A 28 6.25 3.34 -2.79
N GLY A 29 5.02 3.70 -3.20
CA GLY A 29 4.51 5.07 -3.03
C GLY A 29 4.45 5.51 -1.57
N MET A 30 4.05 4.62 -0.65
CA MET A 30 4.04 4.90 0.79
C MET A 30 5.46 5.06 1.36
N VAL A 31 6.42 4.27 0.88
CA VAL A 31 7.85 4.41 1.25
C VAL A 31 8.42 5.74 0.75
N ILE A 32 8.12 6.13 -0.50
CA ILE A 32 8.54 7.42 -1.06
C ILE A 32 7.90 8.57 -0.26
N LEU A 33 6.60 8.49 0.05
CA LEU A 33 5.95 9.48 0.89
C LEU A 33 6.56 9.55 2.30
N ASN A 34 6.90 8.42 2.92
CA ASN A 34 7.65 8.40 4.18
C ASN A 34 8.98 9.16 4.08
N PHE A 35 9.65 9.08 2.93
CA PHE A 35 10.91 9.77 2.70
C PHE A 35 10.72 11.29 2.47
N LEU A 36 9.60 11.69 1.84
CA LEU A 36 9.27 13.10 1.62
C LEU A 36 8.62 13.80 2.83
N LEU A 37 7.93 13.09 3.71
CA LEU A 37 7.28 13.67 4.91
C LEU A 37 8.27 14.41 5.85
N PRO A 38 9.45 13.84 6.20
CA PRO A 38 10.47 14.50 7.01
C PRO A 38 11.03 15.78 6.37
N LEU A 39 11.04 15.86 5.03
CA LEU A 39 11.51 17.04 4.29
C LEU A 39 10.55 18.24 4.42
N LEU A 40 9.26 17.99 4.66
CA LEU A 40 8.24 19.03 4.83
C LEU A 40 7.93 19.33 6.30
N THR A 41 7.98 18.34 7.20
CA THR A 41 7.64 18.53 8.61
C THR A 41 8.46 17.60 9.54
N GLN A 42 9.13 18.14 10.56
CA GLN A 42 9.77 17.38 11.65
C GLN A 42 8.76 16.89 12.72
N HIS A 43 7.55 16.52 12.30
CA HIS A 43 6.52 16.04 13.23
C HIS A 43 6.82 14.61 13.67
N PHE A 44 6.36 14.20 14.86
CA PHE A 44 6.56 12.87 15.47
C PHE A 44 6.29 11.67 14.52
N ILE A 45 5.41 11.88 13.53
CA ILE A 45 5.04 10.93 12.48
C ILE A 45 6.22 10.64 11.54
N ALA A 46 7.04 11.65 11.24
CA ALA A 46 8.24 11.53 10.41
C ALA A 46 9.41 10.85 11.16
N THR A 47 9.47 11.01 12.49
CA THR A 47 10.55 10.41 13.31
C THR A 47 10.34 8.92 13.58
N SER A 48 9.10 8.43 13.48
CA SER A 48 8.75 7.07 13.89
C SER A 48 8.80 6.05 12.75
N ASP A 49 9.09 6.47 11.50
CA ASP A 49 9.12 5.61 10.31
C ASP A 49 7.90 4.66 10.17
N LEU A 50 6.75 5.07 10.71
CA LEU A 50 5.53 4.26 10.72
C LEU A 50 5.00 4.04 9.29
N PHE A 51 5.12 5.06 8.44
CA PHE A 51 4.75 4.97 7.04
C PHE A 51 5.71 4.07 6.25
N LEU A 52 6.99 4.03 6.63
CA LEU A 52 7.97 3.09 6.09
C LEU A 52 7.58 1.65 6.41
N HIS A 53 7.31 1.35 7.68
CA HIS A 53 6.94 0.01 8.12
C HIS A 53 5.63 -0.45 7.47
N LEU A 54 4.61 0.41 7.45
CA LEU A 54 3.34 0.10 6.81
C LEU A 54 3.51 -0.08 5.29
N GLY A 55 4.30 0.77 4.64
CA GLY A 55 4.59 0.71 3.21
C GLY A 55 5.32 -0.57 2.80
N ILE A 56 6.30 -1.01 3.60
CA ILE A 56 7.02 -2.28 3.38
C ILE A 56 6.06 -3.47 3.57
N ILE A 57 5.24 -3.48 4.63
CA ILE A 57 4.26 -4.56 4.84
C ILE A 57 3.30 -4.65 3.66
N VAL A 58 2.77 -3.51 3.19
CA VAL A 58 1.87 -3.45 2.03
C VAL A 58 2.59 -3.88 0.74
N ALA A 59 3.85 -3.49 0.56
CA ALA A 59 4.65 -3.89 -0.60
C ALA A 59 4.89 -5.41 -0.63
N VAL A 60 5.28 -6.00 0.50
CA VAL A 60 5.52 -7.44 0.64
C VAL A 60 4.22 -8.22 0.43
N LEU A 61 3.11 -7.81 1.06
CA LEU A 61 1.80 -8.42 0.81
C LEU A 61 1.38 -8.29 -0.64
N GLY A 62 1.72 -7.17 -1.29
CA GLY A 62 1.48 -6.95 -2.70
C GLY A 62 2.27 -7.87 -3.61
N ILE A 63 3.52 -8.14 -3.30
CA ILE A 63 4.36 -9.08 -4.06
C ILE A 63 3.83 -10.51 -3.88
N MET A 64 3.45 -10.88 -2.65
CA MET A 64 2.86 -12.19 -2.37
C MET A 64 1.53 -12.39 -3.10
N LEU A 65 0.64 -11.38 -3.12
CA LEU A 65 -0.61 -11.43 -3.88
C LEU A 65 -0.40 -11.46 -5.39
N ALA A 66 0.61 -10.76 -5.90
CA ALA A 66 0.99 -10.80 -7.31
C ALA A 66 1.49 -12.17 -7.77
N TRP A 67 2.15 -12.91 -6.87
CA TRP A 67 2.64 -14.26 -7.12
C TRP A 67 1.58 -15.35 -6.91
N ALA A 68 0.60 -15.11 -6.02
CA ALA A 68 -0.48 -16.06 -5.75
C ALA A 68 -1.56 -16.12 -6.85
N LEU A 69 -1.56 -15.15 -7.78
CA LEU A 69 -2.49 -15.02 -8.91
C LEU A 69 -1.77 -15.26 -10.24
#